data_AF-A0A9X1V1S6-F1
#
_entry.id   AF-A0A9X1V1S6-F1
#
_cell.length_a   1.000
_cell.length_b   1.000
_cell.length_c   1.000
_cell.angle_alpha   90.00
_cell.angle_beta   90.00
_cell.angle_gamma   90.00
#
_symmetry.space_group_name_H-M   'P 1'
#
loop_
_entity.id
_entity.type
_entity.pdbx_description
1 polymer ?
#
loop_
_entity_poly.entity_id
_entity_poly.type
_entity_poly.pdbx_seq_one_letter_code
_entity_poly.pdbx_strand_id
1 'polypeptide(L)'
;MDFNLAEKLAIVKAIDRVILADDKIAKGEMVYLGQLMKLMNFDSDFVEEARKFSAKQAFFILDGLSEAKKHSLAIMLHEMAYSDGDLDREEVKILFSVFENAGIKIEDPGLPPEVFNISDVYFKSSAHIFHRPDDDISEKNIEKRAIKIEPNINGDKGVTVTTFKLGGFMPFWGNKVELTPKHMDIVELHSNRSLLKGFGEDSHIDPENRHTNYSLSIFHPNNEIEKIVLHKHHLKTDVEFLK
;
A
#
# COMPACT_ATOMS: atom_id res chain seq x y z
N MET A 1 18.28 10.88 22.47
CA MET A 1 18.30 9.58 23.16
C MET A 1 19.65 8.98 22.89
N ASP A 2 20.37 8.58 23.94
CA ASP A 2 21.77 8.20 23.78
C ASP A 2 21.96 6.69 23.92
N PHE A 3 22.77 6.14 23.02
CA PHE A 3 23.23 4.76 23.09
C PHE A 3 24.53 4.69 23.88
N ASN A 4 24.68 3.70 24.77
CA ASN A 4 25.94 3.43 25.44
C ASN A 4 26.92 2.74 24.47
N LEU A 5 28.19 2.59 24.87
CA LEU A 5 29.23 2.04 24.00
C LEU A 5 28.89 0.63 23.48
N ALA A 6 28.39 -0.26 24.34
CA ALA A 6 28.03 -1.62 23.96
C ALA A 6 26.84 -1.65 22.99
N GLU A 7 25.83 -0.81 23.23
CA GLU A 7 24.68 -0.65 22.34
C GLU A 7 25.12 -0.11 20.98
N LYS A 8 25.97 0.93 20.94
CA LYS A 8 26.52 1.45 19.68
C LYS A 8 27.25 0.37 18.90
N LEU A 9 28.07 -0.43 19.59
CA LEU A 9 28.87 -1.48 18.97
C LEU A 9 27.99 -2.60 18.39
N ALA A 10 26.91 -2.96 19.09
CA ALA A 10 25.91 -3.90 18.60
C ALA A 10 25.10 -3.35 17.41
N ILE A 11 24.76 -2.06 17.41
CA ILE A 11 24.05 -1.39 16.31
C ILE A 11 24.93 -1.34 15.07
N VAL A 12 26.19 -0.92 15.19
CA VAL A 12 27.14 -0.89 14.07
C VAL A 12 27.37 -2.29 13.53
N LYS A 13 27.47 -3.32 14.40
CA LYS A 13 27.55 -4.73 13.96
C LYS A 13 26.34 -5.14 13.13
N ALA A 14 25.14 -4.74 13.53
CA ALA A 14 23.92 -5.08 12.80
C ALA A 14 23.87 -4.41 11.42
N ILE A 15 24.21 -3.12 11.36
CA ILE A 15 24.25 -2.34 10.12
C ILE A 15 25.30 -2.89 9.15
N ASP A 16 26.52 -3.16 9.64
CA ASP A 16 27.60 -3.73 8.82
C ASP A 16 27.24 -5.12 8.27
N ARG A 17 26.42 -5.91 8.98
CA ARG A 17 25.90 -7.18 8.46
C ARG A 17 24.89 -7.00 7.33
N VAL A 18 24.07 -5.95 7.37
CA VAL A 18 23.13 -5.64 6.28
C VAL A 18 23.91 -5.18 5.06
N ILE A 19 24.89 -4.28 5.24
CA ILE A 19 25.77 -3.79 4.16
C ILE A 19 26.50 -4.94 3.46
N LEU A 20 26.98 -5.91 4.21
CA LEU A 20 27.77 -7.01 3.66
C LEU A 20 26.91 -8.21 3.22
N ALA A 21 25.59 -8.05 3.09
CA ALA A 21 24.68 -9.16 2.81
C ALA A 21 24.87 -9.75 1.41
N ASP A 22 25.18 -8.91 0.40
CA ASP A 22 25.29 -9.29 -1.01
C ASP A 22 26.75 -9.36 -1.52
N ASP A 23 27.73 -9.32 -0.60
CA ASP A 23 29.17 -9.23 -0.86
C ASP A 23 29.60 -8.02 -1.74
N LYS A 24 28.73 -7.02 -1.92
CA LYS A 24 29.04 -5.75 -2.57
C LYS A 24 28.87 -4.63 -1.55
N ILE A 25 29.47 -3.49 -1.86
CA ILE A 25 29.32 -2.30 -1.03
C ILE A 25 28.97 -1.16 -1.97
N ALA A 26 27.73 -0.68 -1.89
CA ALA A 26 27.23 0.41 -2.69
C ALA A 26 27.76 1.76 -2.15
N LYS A 27 27.78 2.78 -3.02
CA LYS A 27 28.20 4.12 -2.63
C LYS A 27 27.23 4.75 -1.61
N GLY A 28 25.92 4.50 -1.76
CA GLY A 28 24.88 4.99 -0.86
C GLY A 28 25.09 4.50 0.56
N GLU A 29 25.44 3.23 0.70
CA GLU A 29 25.70 2.57 1.96
C GLU A 29 26.85 3.19 2.75
N MET A 30 27.97 3.43 2.07
CA MET A 30 29.14 4.09 2.68
C MET A 30 28.86 5.53 3.09
N VAL A 31 28.04 6.24 2.30
CA VAL A 31 27.61 7.60 2.64
C VAL A 31 26.74 7.59 3.89
N TYR A 32 25.78 6.67 3.97
CA TYR A 32 24.90 6.53 5.11
C TYR A 32 25.65 6.13 6.39
N LEU A 33 26.56 5.14 6.31
CA LEU A 33 27.42 4.77 7.43
C LEU A 33 28.23 5.98 7.93
N GLY A 34 28.77 6.79 7.02
CA GLY A 34 29.48 8.03 7.36
C GLY A 34 28.59 9.09 8.06
N GLN A 35 27.29 9.11 7.78
CA GLN A 35 26.33 9.97 8.50
C GLN A 35 26.09 9.44 9.91
N LEU A 36 25.93 8.13 10.08
CA LEU A 36 25.76 7.50 11.38
C LEU A 36 26.98 7.65 12.28
N MET A 37 28.19 7.54 11.73
CA MET A 37 29.44 7.83 12.43
C MET A 37 29.42 9.20 13.10
N LYS A 38 28.97 10.23 12.36
CA LYS A 38 28.83 11.59 12.89
C LYS A 38 27.71 11.69 13.93
N LEU A 39 26.54 11.12 13.62
CA LEU A 39 25.35 11.21 14.46
C LEU A 39 25.56 10.53 15.82
N MET A 40 26.17 9.35 15.82
CA MET A 40 26.39 8.53 17.01
C MET A 40 27.79 8.72 17.59
N ASN A 41 28.60 9.62 17.03
CA ASN A 41 29.95 9.96 17.47
C ASN A 41 30.86 8.73 17.62
N PHE A 42 31.08 8.00 16.53
CA PHE A 42 32.04 6.91 16.41
C PHE A 42 32.87 7.05 15.13
N ASP A 43 34.05 6.45 15.10
CA ASP A 43 35.02 6.53 13.99
C ASP A 43 35.21 5.18 13.29
N SER A 44 36.12 5.13 12.32
CA SER A 44 36.41 3.93 11.54
C SER A 44 36.97 2.79 12.39
N ASP A 45 37.75 3.13 13.43
CA ASP A 45 38.35 2.12 14.31
C ASP A 45 37.25 1.39 15.08
N PHE A 46 36.21 2.14 15.51
CA PHE A 46 35.01 1.55 16.11
C PHE A 46 34.26 0.60 15.18
N VAL A 47 34.17 0.91 13.88
CA VAL A 47 33.55 0.03 12.87
C VAL A 47 34.35 -1.27 12.73
N GLU A 48 35.68 -1.18 12.70
CA GLU A 48 36.57 -2.35 12.67
C GLU A 48 36.48 -3.21 13.93
N GLU A 49 36.27 -2.59 15.10
CA GLU A 49 35.97 -3.31 16.34
C GLU A 49 34.62 -4.03 16.28
N ALA A 50 33.58 -3.35 15.79
CA ALA A 50 32.25 -3.94 15.60
C ALA A 50 32.32 -5.15 14.64
N ARG A 51 33.10 -5.10 13.57
CA ARG A 51 33.31 -6.24 12.65
C ARG A 51 33.83 -7.49 13.34
N LYS A 52 34.75 -7.32 14.30
CA LYS A 52 35.33 -8.42 15.09
C LYS A 52 34.40 -8.90 16.20
N PHE A 53 33.40 -8.11 16.56
CA PHE A 53 32.47 -8.43 17.62
C PHE A 53 31.54 -9.60 17.25
N SER A 54 31.24 -10.43 18.25
CA SER A 54 30.40 -11.62 18.08
C SER A 54 28.96 -11.22 17.75
N ALA A 55 28.42 -11.74 16.65
CA ALA A 55 27.03 -11.50 16.27
C ALA A 55 26.05 -11.96 17.37
N LYS A 56 26.35 -13.08 18.04
CA LYS A 56 25.52 -13.58 19.14
C LYS A 56 25.49 -12.62 20.33
N GLN A 57 26.63 -12.02 20.68
CA GLN A 57 26.70 -11.02 21.75
C GLN A 57 26.01 -9.72 21.35
N ALA A 58 26.16 -9.30 20.09
CA ALA A 58 25.45 -8.15 19.55
C ALA A 58 23.93 -8.33 19.68
N PHE A 59 23.39 -9.45 19.21
CA PHE A 59 21.95 -9.72 19.31
C PHE A 59 21.44 -9.74 20.74
N PHE A 60 22.20 -10.31 21.69
CA PHE A 60 21.85 -10.25 23.10
C PHE A 60 21.75 -8.80 23.64
N ILE A 61 22.65 -7.91 23.19
CA ILE A 61 22.60 -6.48 23.56
C ILE A 61 21.39 -5.80 22.89
N LEU A 62 21.14 -6.09 21.61
CA LEU A 62 20.02 -5.50 20.87
C LEU A 62 18.66 -5.90 21.44
N ASP A 63 18.51 -7.15 21.87
CA ASP A 63 17.29 -7.65 22.51
C ASP A 63 16.99 -6.94 23.83
N GLY A 64 18.04 -6.56 24.57
CA GLY A 64 17.94 -5.81 25.83
C GLY A 64 17.67 -4.30 25.68
N LEU A 65 17.56 -3.77 24.46
CA LEU A 65 17.26 -2.35 24.24
C LEU A 65 15.84 -1.98 24.72
N SER A 66 15.65 -0.76 25.21
CA SER A 66 14.31 -0.21 25.46
C SER A 66 13.52 -0.07 24.14
N GLU A 67 12.19 -0.13 24.19
CA GLU A 67 11.32 -0.02 23.00
C GLU A 67 11.64 1.19 22.10
N ALA A 68 11.88 2.37 22.68
CA ALA A 68 12.20 3.56 21.88
C ALA A 68 13.58 3.48 21.19
N LYS A 69 14.53 2.75 21.79
CA LYS A 69 15.84 2.45 21.18
C LYS A 69 15.71 1.38 20.09
N LYS A 70 14.86 0.37 20.31
CA LYS A 70 14.49 -0.65 19.30
C LYS A 70 13.84 0.00 18.08
N HIS A 71 12.93 0.94 18.29
CA HIS A 71 12.32 1.72 17.20
C HIS A 71 13.36 2.55 16.43
N SER A 72 14.27 3.23 17.14
CA SER A 72 15.36 3.99 16.51
C SER A 72 16.29 3.08 15.68
N LEU A 73 16.59 1.89 16.19
CA LEU A 73 17.36 0.87 15.46
C LEU A 73 16.63 0.40 14.19
N ALA A 74 15.32 0.17 14.27
CA ALA A 74 14.51 -0.21 13.13
C ALA A 74 14.58 0.83 12.00
N ILE A 75 14.44 2.12 12.34
CA ILE A 75 14.59 3.23 11.38
C ILE A 75 16.00 3.22 10.79
N MET A 76 17.05 3.10 11.62
CA MET A 76 18.42 3.15 11.13
C MET A 76 18.74 2.03 10.14
N LEU A 77 18.24 0.82 10.39
CA LEU A 77 18.43 -0.33 9.51
C LEU A 77 17.55 -0.26 8.25
N HIS A 78 16.36 0.31 8.34
CA HIS A 78 15.50 0.56 7.18
C HIS A 78 16.14 1.58 6.23
N GLU A 79 16.52 2.76 6.72
CA GLU A 79 17.16 3.80 5.90
C GLU A 79 18.49 3.33 5.29
N MET A 80 19.23 2.49 6.01
CA MET A 80 20.44 1.83 5.50
C MET A 80 20.13 0.99 4.26
N ALA A 81 19.16 0.08 4.39
CA ALA A 81 18.84 -0.89 3.36
C ALA A 81 18.16 -0.25 2.14
N TYR A 82 17.54 0.93 2.27
CA TYR A 82 16.98 1.71 1.16
C TYR A 82 17.92 2.81 0.63
N SER A 83 19.18 2.86 1.08
CA SER A 83 20.06 4.01 0.86
C SER A 83 20.47 4.25 -0.61
N ASP A 84 20.37 3.25 -1.47
CA ASP A 84 20.66 3.33 -2.91
C ASP A 84 19.41 3.24 -3.80
N GLY A 85 18.22 3.12 -3.21
CA GLY A 85 16.92 3.20 -3.87
C GLY A 85 16.32 1.87 -4.32
N ASP A 86 17.04 0.75 -4.15
CA ASP A 86 16.54 -0.61 -4.34
C ASP A 86 16.88 -1.45 -3.10
N LEU A 87 16.12 -2.52 -2.84
CA LEU A 87 16.34 -3.38 -1.68
C LEU A 87 16.54 -4.83 -2.15
N ASP A 88 17.74 -5.38 -2.01
CA ASP A 88 18.06 -6.73 -2.46
C ASP A 88 17.49 -7.82 -1.53
N ARG A 89 17.20 -8.99 -2.08
CA ARG A 89 16.63 -10.11 -1.33
C ARG A 89 17.51 -10.60 -0.19
N GLU A 90 18.85 -10.58 -0.34
CA GLU A 90 19.73 -11.01 0.73
C GLU A 90 19.81 -9.97 1.86
N GLU A 91 19.82 -8.67 1.52
CA GLU A 91 19.74 -7.57 2.50
C GLU A 91 18.44 -7.64 3.31
N VAL A 92 17.30 -7.86 2.63
CA VAL A 92 16.00 -8.08 3.26
C VAL A 92 16.08 -9.19 4.30
N LYS A 93 16.63 -10.33 3.91
CA LYS A 93 16.74 -11.51 4.78
C LYS A 93 17.59 -11.24 6.01
N ILE A 94 18.73 -10.55 5.84
CA ILE A 94 19.58 -10.17 6.97
C ILE A 94 18.86 -9.15 7.87
N LEU A 95 18.21 -8.15 7.29
CA LEU A 95 17.42 -7.15 8.01
C LEU A 95 16.35 -7.79 8.90
N PHE A 96 15.52 -8.69 8.34
CA PHE A 96 14.52 -9.43 9.09
C PHE A 96 15.13 -10.26 10.21
N SER A 97 16.26 -10.93 9.94
CA SER A 97 16.95 -11.70 10.98
C SER A 97 17.42 -10.81 12.14
N VAL A 98 17.89 -9.59 11.87
CA VAL A 98 18.31 -8.65 12.92
C VAL A 98 17.12 -8.23 13.77
N PHE A 99 15.99 -7.91 13.15
CA PHE A 99 14.78 -7.50 13.86
C PHE A 99 14.25 -8.60 14.78
N GLU A 100 14.14 -9.83 14.28
CA GLU A 100 13.71 -10.99 15.08
C GLU A 100 14.64 -11.20 16.28
N ASN A 101 15.96 -11.17 16.06
CA ASN A 101 16.96 -11.41 17.11
C ASN A 101 17.07 -10.26 18.11
N ALA A 102 16.74 -9.03 17.72
CA ALA A 102 16.67 -7.87 18.60
C ALA A 102 15.34 -7.79 19.37
N GLY A 103 14.45 -8.78 19.22
CA GLY A 103 13.11 -8.73 19.79
C GLY A 103 12.34 -7.49 19.34
N ILE A 104 12.67 -6.95 18.15
CA ILE A 104 11.91 -5.90 17.52
C ILE A 104 10.69 -6.60 16.95
N LYS A 105 9.53 -6.33 17.56
CA LYS A 105 8.27 -6.71 16.96
C LYS A 105 8.14 -5.88 15.70
N ILE A 106 8.52 -6.50 14.59
CA ILE A 106 7.99 -6.10 13.31
C ILE A 106 6.51 -6.42 13.45
N GLU A 107 5.68 -5.40 13.66
CA GLU A 107 4.31 -5.51 13.19
C GLU A 107 4.45 -5.93 11.74
N ASP A 108 4.16 -7.21 11.45
CA ASP A 108 4.24 -7.92 10.16
C ASP A 108 4.54 -6.92 9.05
N PRO A 109 5.80 -6.84 8.56
CA PRO A 109 6.39 -5.68 7.90
C PRO A 109 5.31 -5.03 7.09
N GLY A 110 4.70 -3.97 7.66
CA GLY A 110 3.36 -3.57 7.26
C GLY A 110 3.28 -3.71 5.76
N LEU A 111 2.44 -4.63 5.25
CA LEU A 111 1.94 -4.51 3.89
C LEU A 111 1.73 -3.01 3.75
N PRO A 112 2.52 -2.30 2.91
CA PRO A 112 2.63 -0.85 2.97
C PRO A 112 1.22 -0.33 3.13
N PRO A 113 0.90 0.35 4.24
CA PRO A 113 -0.38 0.22 4.97
C PRO A 113 -1.51 -0.19 4.02
N GLU A 114 -1.79 -1.49 3.85
CA GLU A 114 -2.48 -2.07 2.67
C GLU A 114 -2.90 -1.01 1.64
N VAL A 115 -1.97 -0.41 0.89
CA VAL A 115 -2.32 0.76 0.06
C VAL A 115 -3.47 0.33 -0.81
N PHE A 116 -4.65 0.91 -0.56
CA PHE A 116 -5.90 0.43 -1.13
C PHE A 116 -5.69 0.11 -2.61
N ASN A 117 -5.69 -1.19 -2.94
CA ASN A 117 -5.33 -1.62 -4.28
C ASN A 117 -6.53 -1.43 -5.19
N ILE A 118 -6.61 -0.23 -5.76
CA ILE A 118 -7.68 0.18 -6.68
C ILE A 118 -7.83 -0.76 -7.88
N SER A 119 -6.75 -1.44 -8.28
CA SER A 119 -6.71 -2.32 -9.44
C SER A 119 -7.20 -3.74 -9.11
N ASP A 120 -7.53 -4.04 -7.86
CA ASP A 120 -8.09 -5.33 -7.45
C ASP A 120 -9.22 -5.13 -6.43
N VAL A 121 -10.36 -4.64 -6.90
CA VAL A 121 -11.53 -4.38 -6.06
C VAL A 121 -12.67 -5.30 -6.47
N TYR A 122 -13.23 -5.99 -5.49
CA TYR A 122 -14.51 -6.69 -5.62
C TYR A 122 -15.42 -6.35 -4.44
N PHE A 123 -16.27 -5.35 -4.62
CA PHE A 123 -17.18 -4.85 -3.60
C PHE A 123 -18.60 -5.40 -3.81
N LYS A 124 -19.18 -6.03 -2.79
CA LYS A 124 -20.59 -6.46 -2.80
C LYS A 124 -21.41 -5.52 -1.93
N SER A 125 -22.44 -4.92 -2.51
CA SER A 125 -23.32 -4.02 -1.78
C SER A 125 -24.44 -4.78 -1.05
N SER A 126 -24.78 -4.33 0.15
CA SER A 126 -25.99 -4.76 0.87
C SER A 126 -27.24 -4.06 0.36
N ALA A 127 -27.09 -2.81 -0.09
CA ALA A 127 -28.12 -1.96 -0.67
C ALA A 127 -27.50 -0.87 -1.54
N HIS A 128 -28.32 -0.14 -2.30
CA HIS A 128 -27.91 1.06 -2.99
C HIS A 128 -28.96 2.17 -2.89
N ILE A 129 -28.51 3.41 -2.95
CA ILE A 129 -29.34 4.62 -2.82
C ILE A 129 -29.15 5.46 -4.09
N PHE A 130 -30.26 5.89 -4.70
CA PHE A 130 -30.24 6.85 -5.81
C PHE A 130 -30.40 8.26 -5.27
N HIS A 131 -29.47 9.13 -5.65
CA HIS A 131 -29.55 10.57 -5.40
C HIS A 131 -29.78 11.27 -6.73
N ARG A 132 -30.98 11.83 -6.92
CA ARG A 132 -31.35 12.59 -8.13
C ARG A 132 -31.63 14.05 -7.73
N PRO A 133 -31.40 15.02 -8.63
CA PRO A 133 -31.55 16.44 -8.29
C PRO A 133 -33.01 16.83 -7.99
N ASP A 134 -33.97 16.12 -8.59
CA ASP A 134 -35.40 16.45 -8.55
C ASP A 134 -36.18 15.65 -7.49
N ASP A 135 -35.50 14.76 -6.75
CA ASP A 135 -36.12 13.90 -5.73
C ASP A 135 -35.77 14.44 -4.33
N ASP A 136 -36.77 14.90 -3.57
CA ASP A 136 -36.60 15.32 -2.16
C ASP A 136 -36.22 14.15 -1.22
N ILE A 137 -36.39 12.91 -1.68
CA ILE A 137 -36.17 11.68 -0.90
C ILE A 137 -35.35 10.70 -1.74
N SER A 138 -34.15 10.35 -1.26
CA SER A 138 -33.32 9.33 -1.91
C SER A 138 -33.97 7.94 -1.84
N GLU A 139 -34.03 7.23 -2.97
CA GLU A 139 -34.65 5.90 -3.07
C GLU A 139 -33.66 4.81 -2.67
N LYS A 140 -33.94 4.07 -1.58
CA LYS A 140 -33.15 2.92 -1.15
C LYS A 140 -33.64 1.62 -1.77
N ASN A 141 -32.75 0.90 -2.45
CA ASN A 141 -33.01 -0.40 -3.06
C ASN A 141 -32.12 -1.49 -2.42
N ILE A 142 -32.73 -2.59 -1.99
CA ILE A 142 -32.06 -3.72 -1.32
C ILE A 142 -31.53 -4.78 -2.29
N GLU A 143 -31.75 -4.62 -3.59
CA GLU A 143 -31.13 -5.47 -4.60
C GLU A 143 -29.61 -5.32 -4.55
N LYS A 144 -28.94 -6.44 -4.28
CA LYS A 144 -27.50 -6.48 -4.11
C LYS A 144 -26.80 -6.33 -5.46
N ARG A 145 -25.71 -5.57 -5.46
CA ARG A 145 -24.84 -5.41 -6.62
C ARG A 145 -23.41 -5.77 -6.26
N ALA A 146 -22.62 -6.14 -7.27
CA ALA A 146 -21.18 -6.16 -7.13
C ALA A 146 -20.57 -5.08 -8.03
N ILE A 147 -19.48 -4.48 -7.56
CA ILE A 147 -18.64 -3.60 -8.35
C ILE A 147 -17.27 -4.25 -8.39
N LYS A 148 -16.80 -4.51 -9.61
CA LYS A 148 -15.46 -5.01 -9.86
C LYS A 148 -14.63 -3.91 -10.50
N ILE A 149 -13.43 -3.69 -9.98
CA ILE A 149 -12.40 -2.85 -10.58
C ILE A 149 -11.20 -3.75 -10.82
N GLU A 150 -10.75 -3.79 -12.06
CA GLU A 150 -9.63 -4.61 -12.50
C GLU A 150 -8.75 -3.79 -13.45
N PRO A 151 -7.51 -4.23 -13.74
CA PRO A 151 -6.70 -3.59 -14.79
C PRO A 151 -7.50 -3.47 -16.08
N ASN A 152 -7.15 -2.49 -16.91
CA ASN A 152 -7.84 -2.32 -18.19
C ASN A 152 -7.85 -3.63 -18.99
N ILE A 153 -9.04 -4.16 -19.29
CA ILE A 153 -9.21 -5.47 -19.95
C ILE A 153 -8.66 -5.48 -21.38
N ASN A 154 -8.45 -4.31 -21.98
CA ASN A 154 -7.82 -4.14 -23.29
C ASN A 154 -6.29 -4.01 -23.20
N GLY A 155 -5.72 -3.99 -21.99
CA GLY A 155 -4.29 -3.79 -21.75
C GLY A 155 -3.82 -2.33 -21.78
N ASP A 156 -4.75 -1.39 -21.96
CA ASP A 156 -4.46 0.05 -21.99
C ASP A 156 -4.27 0.65 -20.57
N LYS A 157 -4.00 1.96 -20.50
CA LYS A 157 -3.90 2.69 -19.22
C LYS A 157 -5.20 2.55 -18.39
N GLY A 158 -5.08 2.69 -17.07
CA GLY A 158 -6.21 2.83 -16.16
C GLY A 158 -6.84 1.49 -15.78
N VAL A 159 -8.12 1.55 -15.39
CA VAL A 159 -8.87 0.41 -14.86
C VAL A 159 -10.19 0.21 -15.60
N THR A 160 -10.71 -1.01 -15.54
CA THR A 160 -12.06 -1.36 -15.99
C THR A 160 -12.98 -1.45 -14.79
N VAL A 161 -14.07 -0.69 -14.80
CA VAL A 161 -15.11 -0.74 -13.76
C VAL A 161 -16.35 -1.43 -14.32
N THR A 162 -16.82 -2.50 -13.66
CA THR A 162 -18.03 -3.24 -14.03
C THR A 162 -18.99 -3.37 -12.86
N THR A 163 -20.29 -3.14 -13.10
CA THR A 163 -21.35 -3.33 -12.11
C THR A 163 -22.22 -4.53 -12.47
N PHE A 164 -22.41 -5.43 -11.51
CA PHE A 164 -23.19 -6.65 -11.64
C PHE A 164 -24.42 -6.62 -10.73
N LYS A 165 -25.55 -7.15 -11.19
CA LYS A 165 -26.67 -7.53 -10.31
C LYS A 165 -26.39 -8.89 -9.67
N LEU A 166 -26.49 -8.97 -8.36
CA LEU A 166 -26.34 -10.21 -7.61
C LEU A 166 -27.72 -10.82 -7.30
N GLY A 167 -27.88 -12.12 -7.55
CA GLY A 167 -29.03 -12.89 -7.04
C GLY A 167 -30.33 -12.84 -7.86
N GLY A 168 -30.27 -12.74 -9.19
CA GLY A 168 -31.44 -13.02 -10.05
C GLY A 168 -31.60 -14.53 -10.31
N PHE A 169 -32.83 -15.04 -10.34
CA PHE A 169 -33.11 -16.43 -10.75
C PHE A 169 -33.02 -16.53 -12.28
N MET A 170 -32.04 -17.27 -12.82
CA MET A 170 -32.04 -17.73 -14.21
C MET A 170 -31.29 -19.07 -14.35
N PRO A 171 -31.72 -20.02 -15.21
CA PRO A 171 -31.33 -21.43 -15.12
C PRO A 171 -29.95 -21.79 -15.69
N PHE A 172 -29.15 -20.82 -16.14
CA PHE A 172 -27.81 -21.09 -16.68
C PHE A 172 -26.84 -19.95 -16.33
N TRP A 173 -26.08 -20.15 -15.26
CA TRP A 173 -24.76 -19.54 -14.99
C TRP A 173 -24.64 -18.01 -14.94
N GLY A 174 -24.76 -17.44 -13.73
CA GLY A 174 -23.95 -16.27 -13.33
C GLY A 174 -24.67 -14.94 -13.05
N ASN A 175 -23.87 -13.97 -12.57
CA ASN A 175 -24.28 -12.59 -12.29
C ASN A 175 -24.55 -11.83 -13.60
N LYS A 176 -25.64 -11.04 -13.68
CA LYS A 176 -25.95 -10.23 -14.87
C LYS A 176 -25.17 -8.90 -14.82
N VAL A 177 -24.45 -8.59 -15.89
CA VAL A 177 -23.87 -7.25 -16.11
C VAL A 177 -25.01 -6.28 -16.38
N GLU A 178 -25.11 -5.23 -15.57
CA GLU A 178 -26.13 -4.19 -15.77
C GLU A 178 -25.60 -2.94 -16.44
N LEU A 179 -24.29 -2.69 -16.31
CA LEU A 179 -23.61 -1.58 -16.96
C LEU A 179 -22.46 -2.15 -17.79
N THR A 180 -22.38 -1.73 -19.05
CA THR A 180 -21.23 -2.01 -19.91
C THR A 180 -19.96 -1.55 -19.18
N PRO A 181 -18.89 -2.37 -19.15
CA PRO A 181 -17.63 -2.01 -18.54
C PRO A 181 -17.17 -0.61 -18.94
N LYS A 182 -16.68 0.18 -17.97
CA LYS A 182 -16.22 1.55 -18.20
C LYS A 182 -14.72 1.65 -17.98
N HIS A 183 -14.01 2.21 -18.96
CA HIS A 183 -12.59 2.55 -18.82
C HIS A 183 -12.47 3.83 -18.00
N MET A 184 -11.67 3.79 -16.93
CA MET A 184 -11.47 4.93 -16.04
C MET A 184 -9.99 5.14 -15.70
N ASP A 185 -9.59 6.41 -15.63
CA ASP A 185 -8.27 6.83 -15.17
C ASP A 185 -8.33 7.11 -13.66
N ILE A 186 -7.22 6.87 -12.99
CA ILE A 186 -7.09 7.14 -11.55
C ILE A 186 -6.70 8.61 -11.39
N VAL A 187 -7.61 9.42 -10.85
CA VAL A 187 -7.43 10.88 -10.77
C VAL A 187 -7.04 11.32 -9.37
N GLU A 188 -7.55 10.65 -8.34
CA GLU A 188 -7.16 10.89 -6.95
C GLU A 188 -6.96 9.56 -6.23
N LEU A 189 -5.88 9.45 -5.46
CA LEU A 189 -5.58 8.33 -4.59
C LEU A 189 -5.14 8.89 -3.23
N HIS A 190 -6.03 8.85 -2.25
CA HIS A 190 -5.79 9.30 -0.88
C HIS A 190 -6.08 8.17 0.10
N SER A 191 -5.61 8.30 1.35
CA SER A 191 -5.73 7.26 2.38
C SER A 191 -7.17 6.84 2.73
N ASN A 192 -8.16 7.70 2.47
CA ASN A 192 -9.56 7.45 2.84
C ASN A 192 -10.51 7.47 1.64
N ARG A 193 -10.03 7.92 0.47
CA ARG A 193 -10.86 8.11 -0.72
C ARG A 193 -10.04 8.03 -1.99
N SER A 194 -10.58 7.35 -2.99
CA SER A 194 -10.07 7.35 -4.36
C SER A 194 -11.13 7.88 -5.33
N LEU A 195 -10.69 8.57 -6.37
CA LEU A 195 -11.55 9.06 -7.46
C LEU A 195 -11.06 8.53 -8.80
N LEU A 196 -11.96 7.86 -9.50
CA LEU A 196 -11.78 7.44 -10.89
C LEU A 196 -12.63 8.31 -11.81
N LYS A 197 -12.10 8.68 -12.98
CA LYS A 197 -12.88 9.37 -14.02
C LYS A 197 -12.82 8.59 -15.31
N GLY A 198 -13.97 8.40 -15.95
CA GLY A 198 -14.01 7.76 -17.25
C GLY A 198 -13.30 8.56 -18.33
N PHE A 199 -12.61 7.87 -19.22
CA PHE A 199 -11.82 8.46 -20.31
C PHE A 199 -11.82 7.55 -21.55
N GLY A 200 -11.45 8.10 -22.71
CA GLY A 200 -11.32 7.36 -23.97
C GLY A 200 -12.03 8.04 -25.15
N GLU A 201 -11.72 7.61 -26.37
CA GLU A 201 -12.45 8.03 -27.57
C GLU A 201 -13.79 7.29 -27.65
N ASP A 202 -14.85 7.95 -27.22
CA ASP A 202 -16.21 7.41 -27.20
C ASP A 202 -16.98 7.62 -28.52
N SER A 203 -16.29 7.80 -29.65
CA SER A 203 -16.88 8.20 -30.94
C SER A 203 -17.84 7.15 -31.52
N HIS A 204 -17.60 5.87 -31.20
CA HIS A 204 -18.41 4.74 -31.63
C HIS A 204 -19.37 4.20 -30.54
N ILE A 205 -19.33 4.80 -29.34
CA ILE A 205 -20.16 4.39 -28.21
C ILE A 205 -21.41 5.26 -28.17
N ASP A 206 -22.55 4.65 -27.83
CA ASP A 206 -23.79 5.36 -27.55
C ASP A 206 -23.53 6.57 -26.62
N PRO A 207 -23.97 7.79 -26.97
CA PRO A 207 -23.80 8.99 -26.17
C PRO A 207 -24.12 8.84 -24.68
N GLU A 208 -25.06 7.97 -24.30
CA GLU A 208 -25.38 7.72 -22.89
C GLU A 208 -24.33 6.83 -22.20
N ASN A 209 -23.70 5.94 -22.96
CA ASN A 209 -22.75 4.95 -22.46
C ASN A 209 -21.28 5.39 -22.51
N ARG A 210 -20.99 6.61 -22.96
CA ARG A 210 -19.63 7.17 -23.02
C ARG A 210 -18.90 7.02 -21.69
N HIS A 211 -17.63 6.68 -21.72
CA HIS A 211 -16.84 6.53 -20.49
C HIS A 211 -16.81 7.85 -19.71
N THR A 212 -16.65 8.98 -20.39
CA THR A 212 -16.58 10.32 -19.78
C THR A 212 -17.84 10.75 -19.03
N ASN A 213 -18.97 10.07 -19.25
CA ASN A 213 -20.20 10.32 -18.54
C ASN A 213 -20.20 9.83 -17.08
N TYR A 214 -19.16 9.10 -16.68
CA TYR A 214 -19.10 8.41 -15.39
C TYR A 214 -17.82 8.75 -14.62
N SER A 215 -17.97 8.86 -13.31
CA SER A 215 -16.85 8.77 -12.36
C SER A 215 -17.22 7.87 -11.18
N LEU A 216 -16.22 7.39 -10.46
CA LEU A 216 -16.40 6.51 -9.31
C LEU A 216 -15.63 7.07 -8.12
N SER A 217 -16.33 7.41 -7.04
CA SER A 217 -15.71 7.71 -5.75
C SER A 217 -15.75 6.46 -4.87
N ILE A 218 -14.61 6.08 -4.30
CA ILE A 218 -14.50 4.92 -3.42
C ILE A 218 -14.05 5.43 -2.07
N PHE A 219 -14.83 5.15 -1.03
CA PHE A 219 -14.53 5.56 0.34
C PHE A 219 -13.98 4.35 1.09
N HIS A 220 -12.71 4.43 1.48
CA HIS A 220 -11.96 3.30 2.01
C HIS A 220 -11.09 3.66 3.24
N PRO A 221 -11.65 4.28 4.30
CA PRO A 221 -10.87 4.58 5.49
C PRO A 221 -10.25 3.30 6.07
N ASN A 222 -8.97 3.38 6.46
CA ASN A 222 -8.20 2.22 6.93
C ASN A 222 -8.16 1.06 5.90
N ASN A 223 -8.20 1.38 4.60
CA ASN A 223 -8.16 0.44 3.47
C ASN A 223 -9.37 -0.50 3.34
N GLU A 224 -10.41 -0.33 4.17
CA GLU A 224 -11.66 -1.04 4.03
C GLU A 224 -12.70 -0.21 3.29
N ILE A 225 -13.22 -0.72 2.17
CA ILE A 225 -14.30 -0.05 1.44
C ILE A 225 -15.56 -0.02 2.32
N GLU A 226 -15.97 1.18 2.73
CA GLU A 226 -17.25 1.43 3.41
C GLU A 226 -18.39 1.59 2.40
N LYS A 227 -18.11 2.29 1.30
CA LYS A 227 -19.07 2.57 0.24
C LYS A 227 -18.39 2.96 -1.07
N ILE A 228 -19.14 2.81 -2.16
CA ILE A 228 -18.77 3.28 -3.49
C ILE A 228 -19.88 4.15 -4.05
N VAL A 229 -19.54 5.27 -4.67
CA VAL A 229 -20.51 6.15 -5.34
C VAL A 229 -20.18 6.19 -6.84
N LEU A 230 -21.14 5.75 -7.66
CA LEU A 230 -21.10 5.91 -9.10
C LEU A 230 -21.81 7.19 -9.49
N HIS A 231 -21.06 8.13 -10.05
CA HIS A 231 -21.58 9.39 -10.54
C HIS A 231 -21.94 9.26 -12.03
N LYS A 232 -23.19 9.51 -12.39
CA LYS A 232 -23.67 9.52 -13.79
C LYS A 232 -23.90 10.97 -14.21
N HIS A 233 -22.84 11.63 -14.69
CA HIS A 233 -22.83 13.08 -14.94
C HIS A 233 -23.91 13.53 -15.93
N HIS A 234 -24.11 12.78 -17.02
CA HIS A 234 -25.16 13.06 -18.02
C HIS A 234 -26.59 12.99 -17.47
N LEU A 235 -26.82 12.21 -16.40
CA LEU A 235 -28.12 12.08 -15.73
C LEU A 235 -28.20 12.88 -14.43
N LYS A 236 -27.11 13.58 -14.06
CA LYS A 236 -26.94 14.27 -12.77
C LYS A 236 -27.35 13.39 -11.58
N THR A 237 -27.12 12.07 -11.69
CA THR A 237 -27.58 11.07 -10.71
C THR A 237 -26.38 10.40 -10.09
N ASP A 238 -26.38 10.27 -8.78
CA ASP A 238 -25.40 9.47 -8.03
C ASP A 238 -26.05 8.19 -7.53
N VAL A 239 -25.33 7.08 -7.63
CA VAL A 239 -25.74 5.79 -7.06
C VAL A 239 -24.74 5.40 -5.99
N GLU A 240 -25.18 5.45 -4.73
CA GLU A 240 -24.37 5.12 -3.56
C GLU A 240 -24.60 3.66 -3.17
N PHE A 241 -23.55 2.86 -3.22
CA PHE A 241 -23.53 1.44 -2.87
C PHE A 241 -22.96 1.27 -1.46
N LEU A 242 -23.75 0.66 -0.57
CA LEU A 242 -23.42 0.47 0.84
C LEU A 242 -22.90 -0.95 1.09
N LYS A 243 -21.94 -1.11 2.01
CA LYS A 243 -21.43 -2.42 2.44
C LYS A 243 -22.52 -3.27 3.09
#